data_AF-A0A949I1Q6-F1
#
_entry.id   AF-A0A949I1Q6-F1
#
_cell.length_a   1.000
_cell.length_b   1.000
_cell.length_c   1.000
_cell.angle_alpha   90.00
_cell.angle_beta   90.00
_cell.angle_gamma   90.00
#
_symmetry.space_group_name_H-M   'P 1'
#
loop_
_entity.id
_entity.type
_entity.pdbx_description
1 polymer ?
#
loop_
_entity_poly.entity_id
_entity_poly.type
_entity_poly.pdbx_seq_one_letter_code
_entity_poly.pdbx_strand_id
1 'polypeptide(L)'
;MKHLAAVYAVTTFVFLGLDAVWLSTMANRLYKPELQDLLAENFRPAPALLFYVLYIGGIVGFVVLPAAKPVDALLRGAAFGLVAYATYDLTNQATLARWSTCVTLADLAWGALATALAAAAAKVLV
;
A
#
# COMPACT_ATOMS: atom_id res chain seq x y z
N MET A 1 13.97 -10.02 -19.39
CA MET A 1 12.85 -9.08 -19.67
C MET A 1 11.47 -9.70 -19.42
N LYS A 2 11.13 -10.88 -19.97
CA LYS A 2 9.81 -11.53 -19.74
C LYS A 2 9.48 -11.78 -18.26
N HIS A 3 10.46 -12.23 -17.48
CA HIS A 3 10.32 -12.45 -16.03
C HIS A 3 9.96 -11.16 -15.27
N LEU A 4 10.65 -10.05 -15.55
CA LEU A 4 10.39 -8.77 -14.87
C LEU A 4 8.99 -8.22 -15.18
N ALA A 5 8.55 -8.34 -16.44
CA ALA A 5 7.20 -7.94 -16.83
C ALA A 5 6.12 -8.78 -16.11
N ALA A 6 6.35 -10.08 -15.95
CA ALA A 6 5.45 -10.95 -15.19
C ALA A 6 5.40 -10.58 -13.70
N VAL A 7 6.56 -10.35 -13.06
CA VAL A 7 6.61 -9.89 -11.66
C VAL A 7 5.80 -8.62 -11.49
N TYR A 8 6.06 -7.62 -12.33
CA TYR A 8 5.37 -6.34 -12.24
C TYR A 8 3.86 -6.49 -12.42
N ALA A 9 3.41 -7.23 -13.44
CA ALA A 9 1.99 -7.46 -13.68
C ALA A 9 1.30 -8.13 -12.49
N VAL A 10 1.89 -9.21 -11.95
CA VAL A 10 1.32 -9.90 -10.78
C VAL A 10 1.25 -8.98 -9.56
N THR A 11 2.33 -8.25 -9.25
CA THR A 11 2.34 -7.28 -8.15
C THR A 11 1.25 -6.22 -8.35
N THR A 12 1.13 -5.65 -9.55
CA THR A 12 0.10 -4.65 -9.87
C THR A 12 -1.31 -5.20 -9.64
N PHE A 13 -1.66 -6.34 -10.22
CA PHE A 13 -3.02 -6.86 -10.11
C PHE A 13 -3.39 -7.26 -8.68
N VAL A 14 -2.47 -7.88 -7.95
CA VAL A 14 -2.73 -8.28 -6.56
C VAL A 14 -2.85 -7.04 -5.67
N PHE A 15 -1.90 -6.10 -5.75
CA PHE A 15 -1.93 -4.91 -4.90
C PHE A 15 -3.15 -4.02 -5.19
N LEU A 16 -3.41 -3.70 -6.47
CA LEU A 16 -4.57 -2.89 -6.84
C LEU A 16 -5.90 -3.58 -6.51
N GLY A 17 -5.97 -4.90 -6.65
CA GLY A 17 -7.16 -5.67 -6.26
C GLY A 17 -7.44 -5.58 -4.77
N LEU A 18 -6.42 -5.75 -3.92
CA LEU A 18 -6.53 -5.59 -2.47
C LEU A 18 -6.92 -4.15 -2.12
N ASP A 19 -6.25 -3.17 -2.70
CA ASP A 19 -6.48 -1.76 -2.37
C ASP A 19 -7.86 -1.27 -2.84
N ALA A 20 -8.36 -1.75 -3.98
CA ALA A 20 -9.71 -1.48 -4.43
C ALA A 20 -10.77 -2.00 -3.44
N VAL A 21 -10.56 -3.19 -2.86
CA VAL A 21 -11.44 -3.72 -1.80
C VAL A 21 -11.38 -2.86 -0.55
N TRP A 22 -10.18 -2.44 -0.14
CA TRP A 22 -10.02 -1.59 1.03
C TRP A 22 -10.67 -0.22 0.85
N LEU A 23 -10.34 0.50 -0.22
CA LEU A 23 -10.87 1.83 -0.47
C LEU A 23 -12.39 1.82 -0.66
N SER A 24 -12.93 0.84 -1.39
CA SER A 24 -14.40 0.75 -1.57
C SER A 24 -15.16 0.48 -0.27
N THR A 25 -14.54 -0.20 0.70
CA THR A 25 -15.18 -0.53 1.98
C THR A 25 -14.91 0.51 3.07
N MET A 26 -13.67 0.99 3.18
CA MET A 26 -13.21 1.88 4.25
C MET A 26 -13.42 3.37 3.94
N ALA A 27 -13.62 3.77 2.69
CA ALA A 27 -13.94 5.15 2.34
C ALA A 27 -15.12 5.70 3.16
N ASN A 28 -16.23 4.96 3.23
CA ASN A 28 -17.42 5.41 3.95
C ASN A 28 -17.42 5.00 5.44
N ARG A 29 -16.67 3.94 5.80
CA ARG A 29 -16.69 3.37 7.17
C ARG A 29 -15.65 3.98 8.10
N LEU A 30 -14.52 4.43 7.56
CA LEU A 30 -13.38 4.92 8.33
C LEU A 30 -12.97 6.32 7.88
N TYR A 31 -12.60 6.49 6.61
CA TYR A 31 -11.99 7.74 6.16
C TYR A 31 -12.94 8.93 6.17
N LYS A 32 -14.17 8.81 5.68
CA LYS A 32 -15.15 9.91 5.74
C LYS A 32 -15.49 10.31 7.19
N PRO A 33 -15.89 9.39 8.09
CA PRO A 33 -16.18 9.76 9.47
C PRO A 33 -15.00 10.42 10.21
N GLU A 34 -13.78 9.92 10.00
CA GLU A 34 -12.60 10.36 10.76
C GLU A 34 -11.90 11.58 10.14
N LEU A 35 -11.96 11.74 8.81
CA LEU A 35 -11.17 12.72 8.07
C LEU A 35 -12.01 13.65 7.17
N GLN A 36 -13.35 13.67 7.25
CA GLN A 36 -14.20 14.46 6.35
C GLN A 36 -13.74 15.91 6.15
N ASP A 37 -13.32 16.59 7.21
CA ASP A 37 -12.90 17.99 7.17
C ASP A 37 -11.54 18.20 6.46
N LEU A 38 -10.78 17.12 6.24
CA LEU A 38 -9.49 17.10 5.57
C LEU A 38 -9.56 16.52 4.15
N LEU A 39 -10.64 15.84 3.79
CA LEU A 39 -10.79 15.23 2.48
C LEU A 39 -10.91 16.31 1.39
N ALA A 40 -10.23 16.08 0.28
CA ALA A 40 -10.38 16.95 -0.89
C ALA A 40 -11.82 16.88 -1.42
N GLU A 41 -12.36 18.03 -1.85
CA GLU A 41 -13.71 18.10 -2.46
C GLU A 41 -13.85 17.20 -3.69
N ASN A 42 -12.77 17.06 -4.47
CA ASN A 42 -12.73 16.26 -5.68
C ASN A 42 -11.55 15.29 -5.68
N PHE A 43 -11.77 14.10 -6.24
CA PHE A 43 -10.72 13.11 -6.44
C PHE A 43 -9.66 13.63 -7.41
N ARG A 44 -8.38 13.51 -7.03
CA ARG A 44 -7.23 13.96 -7.83
C ARG A 44 -6.52 12.73 -8.44
N PRO A 45 -6.78 12.37 -9.71
CA PRO A 45 -6.27 11.12 -10.29
C PRO A 45 -4.76 11.11 -10.50
N ALA A 46 -4.15 12.26 -10.83
CA ALA A 46 -2.72 12.31 -11.15
C ALA A 46 -1.81 11.92 -9.96
N PRO A 47 -1.96 12.47 -8.74
CA PRO A 47 -1.21 11.99 -7.58
C PRO A 47 -1.45 10.51 -7.25
N ALA A 48 -2.69 10.02 -7.38
CA ALA A 48 -3.04 8.63 -7.10
C ALA A 48 -2.34 7.67 -8.08
N LEU A 49 -2.37 7.97 -9.38
CA LEU A 49 -1.68 7.17 -10.40
C LEU A 49 -0.17 7.17 -10.18
N LEU A 50 0.42 8.34 -9.87
CA LEU A 50 1.85 8.44 -9.58
C LEU A 50 2.24 7.61 -8.35
N PHE A 51 1.42 7.66 -7.28
CA PHE A 51 1.61 6.81 -6.11
C PHE A 51 1.64 5.34 -6.49
N TYR A 52 0.65 4.83 -7.24
CA TYR A 52 0.63 3.40 -7.60
C TYR A 52 1.83 2.99 -8.42
N VAL A 53 2.25 3.80 -9.41
CA VAL A 53 3.44 3.51 -10.23
C VAL A 53 4.69 3.41 -9.37
N LEU A 54 4.91 4.40 -8.49
CA LEU A 54 6.08 4.44 -7.62
C LEU A 54 6.05 3.32 -6.58
N TYR A 55 4.90 3.11 -5.95
CA TYR A 55 4.75 2.16 -4.87
C TYR A 55 4.92 0.72 -5.36
N ILE A 56 4.25 0.37 -6.47
CA ILE A 56 4.43 -0.95 -7.11
C ILE A 56 5.87 -1.13 -7.58
N GLY A 57 6.47 -0.10 -8.18
CA GLY A 57 7.89 -0.11 -8.54
C GLY A 57 8.80 -0.40 -7.33
N GLY A 58 8.50 0.22 -6.19
CA GLY A 58 9.18 -0.02 -4.92
C GLY A 58 9.01 -1.45 -4.41
N ILE A 59 7.79 -2.00 -4.44
CA ILE A 59 7.53 -3.40 -4.08
C ILE A 59 8.36 -4.33 -4.97
N VAL A 60 8.33 -4.15 -6.29
CA VAL A 60 9.10 -5.00 -7.20
C VAL A 60 10.61 -4.87 -6.93
N GLY A 61 11.13 -3.64 -6.90
CA GLY A 61 12.57 -3.36 -6.81
C GLY A 61 13.19 -3.69 -5.46
N PHE A 62 12.54 -3.33 -4.35
CA PHE A 62 13.10 -3.44 -3.00
C PHE A 62 12.61 -4.67 -2.23
N VAL A 63 11.51 -5.31 -2.67
CA VAL A 63 10.92 -6.46 -1.97
C VAL A 63 11.02 -7.72 -2.82
N VAL A 64 10.37 -7.77 -3.99
CA VAL A 64 10.18 -9.03 -4.73
C VAL A 64 11.46 -9.52 -5.40
N LEU A 65 12.18 -8.65 -6.12
CA LEU A 65 13.43 -9.00 -6.78
C LEU A 65 14.53 -9.49 -5.82
N PRO A 66 14.81 -8.81 -4.69
CA PRO A 66 15.83 -9.28 -3.75
C PRO A 66 15.39 -10.46 -2.87
N ALA A 67 14.10 -10.77 -2.79
CA ALA A 67 13.63 -11.88 -1.97
C ALA A 67 14.03 -13.24 -2.55
N ALA A 68 14.60 -14.11 -1.72
CA ALA A 68 15.01 -15.45 -2.14
C ALA A 68 13.84 -16.44 -2.18
N LYS A 69 12.89 -16.30 -1.25
CA LYS A 69 11.75 -17.20 -1.05
C LYS A 69 10.46 -16.40 -0.81
N PRO A 70 9.27 -17.00 -1.03
CA PRO A 70 8.00 -16.32 -0.74
C PRO A 70 7.87 -15.79 0.70
N VAL A 71 8.37 -16.53 1.69
CA VAL A 71 8.34 -16.08 3.10
C VAL A 71 9.21 -14.84 3.34
N ASP A 72 10.33 -14.73 2.62
CA ASP A 72 11.21 -13.55 2.69
C ASP A 72 10.53 -12.34 2.01
N ALA A 73 9.88 -12.55 0.86
CA ALA A 73 9.07 -11.52 0.21
C ALA A 73 7.90 -11.06 1.09
N LEU A 74 7.27 -11.99 1.83
CA LEU A 74 6.19 -11.69 2.77
C LEU A 74 6.68 -10.80 3.92
N LEU A 75 7.78 -11.17 4.58
CA LEU A 75 8.33 -10.39 5.70
C LEU A 75 8.88 -9.03 5.26
N ARG A 76 9.62 -9.00 4.14
CA ARG A 76 10.11 -7.73 3.55
C ARG A 76 8.96 -6.86 3.08
N GLY A 77 7.91 -7.44 2.51
CA GLY A 77 6.72 -6.73 2.07
C GLY A 77 5.96 -6.13 3.25
N ALA A 78 5.80 -6.88 4.34
CA ALA A 78 5.21 -6.36 5.57
C ALA A 78 6.00 -5.17 6.13
N ALA A 79 7.33 -5.28 6.19
CA ALA A 79 8.19 -4.21 6.68
C ALA A 79 8.16 -2.97 5.75
N PHE A 80 8.27 -3.17 4.43
CA PHE A 80 8.21 -2.09 3.46
C PHE A 80 6.85 -1.36 3.50
N GLY A 81 5.77 -2.14 3.57
CA GLY A 81 4.41 -1.63 3.70
C GLY A 81 4.22 -0.82 4.98
N LEU A 82 4.62 -1.38 6.11
CA LEU A 82 4.57 -0.70 7.40
C LEU A 82 5.32 0.63 7.37
N VAL A 83 6.56 0.65 6.86
CA VAL A 83 7.37 1.88 6.82
C VAL A 83 6.74 2.94 5.91
N ALA A 84 6.24 2.54 4.73
CA ALA A 84 5.62 3.47 3.80
C ALA A 84 4.36 4.11 4.38
N TYR A 85 3.45 3.30 4.94
CA TYR A 85 2.21 3.80 5.54
C TYR A 85 2.50 4.59 6.82
N ALA A 86 3.43 4.13 7.67
CA ALA A 86 3.92 4.90 8.82
C ALA A 86 4.49 6.27 8.44
N THR A 87 5.22 6.35 7.32
CA THR A 87 5.76 7.63 6.84
C THR A 87 4.63 8.63 6.55
N TYR A 88 3.51 8.19 5.99
CA TYR A 88 2.37 9.06 5.73
C TYR A 88 1.58 9.35 7.01
N ASP A 89 1.11 8.31 7.69
CA ASP A 89 0.20 8.42 8.82
C ASP A 89 0.83 9.05 10.06
N LEU A 90 2.03 8.62 10.45
CA LEU A 90 2.68 9.15 11.66
C LEU A 90 3.18 10.58 11.42
N THR A 91 3.59 10.93 10.20
CA THR A 91 3.94 12.31 9.87
C THR A 91 2.71 13.21 9.92
N ASN A 92 1.57 12.77 9.36
CA ASN A 92 0.33 13.53 9.46
C ASN A 92 -0.15 13.65 10.91
N GLN A 93 -0.04 12.59 11.70
CA GLN A 93 -0.36 12.61 13.12
C GLN A 93 0.54 13.57 13.92
N ALA A 94 1.79 13.75 13.51
CA ALA A 94 2.72 14.69 14.13
C ALA A 94 2.52 16.14 13.68
N THR A 95 2.02 16.39 12.45
CA THR A 95 2.03 17.71 11.82
C THR A 95 0.67 18.36 11.68
N LEU A 96 -0.41 17.58 11.57
CA LEU A 96 -1.77 18.09 11.41
C LEU A 96 -2.46 18.21 12.78
N ALA A 97 -3.20 19.30 12.98
CA ALA A 97 -3.88 19.58 14.25
C ALA A 97 -4.94 18.52 14.62
N ARG A 98 -5.51 17.85 13.61
CA ARG A 98 -6.53 16.80 13.77
C ARG A 98 -6.18 15.65 12.83
N TRP A 99 -5.71 14.54 13.36
CA TRP A 99 -5.52 13.28 12.63
C TRP A 99 -5.99 12.11 13.50
N SER A 100 -6.68 11.16 12.91
CA SER A 100 -7.26 10.04 13.68
C SER A 100 -6.23 8.94 13.91
N THR A 101 -6.00 8.60 15.19
CA THR A 101 -5.20 7.42 15.56
C THR A 101 -5.83 6.13 15.05
N CYS A 102 -7.16 6.08 14.89
CA CYS A 102 -7.85 4.91 14.35
C CYS A 102 -7.46 4.68 12.88
N VAL A 103 -7.41 5.76 12.08
CA VAL A 103 -6.92 5.71 10.70
C VAL A 103 -5.47 5.22 10.67
N THR A 104 -4.59 5.82 11.47
CA THR A 104 -3.18 5.40 11.55
C THR A 104 -3.05 3.90 11.83
N LEU A 105 -3.69 3.39 12.88
CA LEU A 105 -3.55 1.97 13.23
C LEU A 105 -4.09 1.04 12.13
N ALA A 106 -5.22 1.40 11.51
CA ALA A 106 -5.80 0.63 10.43
C ALA A 106 -4.90 0.63 9.19
N ASP A 107 -4.38 1.80 8.80
CA ASP A 107 -3.56 1.99 7.61
C ASP A 107 -2.18 1.34 7.76
N LEU A 108 -1.56 1.40 8.95
CA LEU A 108 -0.32 0.67 9.22
C LEU A 108 -0.50 -0.85 9.10
N ALA A 109 -1.58 -1.38 9.69
CA ALA A 109 -1.89 -2.81 9.63
C ALA A 109 -2.21 -3.26 8.20
N TRP A 110 -3.04 -2.48 7.49
CA TRP A 110 -3.43 -2.78 6.12
C TRP A 110 -2.26 -2.65 5.15
N GLY A 111 -1.47 -1.57 5.26
CA GLY A 111 -0.30 -1.33 4.42
C GLY A 111 0.73 -2.45 4.54
N ALA A 112 0.99 -2.94 5.75
CA ALA A 112 1.84 -4.10 5.97
C ALA A 112 1.23 -5.36 5.32
N LEU A 113 -0.05 -5.67 5.59
CA LEU A 113 -0.70 -6.87 5.08
C LEU A 113 -0.80 -6.90 3.55
N ALA A 114 -1.30 -5.83 2.93
CA ALA A 114 -1.53 -5.77 1.48
C ALA A 114 -0.21 -5.87 0.71
N THR A 115 0.83 -5.20 1.19
CA THR A 115 2.16 -5.24 0.59
C THR A 115 2.82 -6.61 0.74
N ALA A 116 2.69 -7.22 1.92
CA ALA A 116 3.19 -8.58 2.17
C ALA A 116 2.54 -9.60 1.24
N LEU A 117 1.21 -9.55 1.08
CA LEU A 117 0.46 -10.46 0.20
C LEU A 117 0.79 -10.23 -1.27
N ALA A 118 0.87 -8.98 -1.73
CA ALA A 118 1.24 -8.67 -3.11
C ALA A 118 2.65 -9.14 -3.45
N ALA A 119 3.61 -8.92 -2.55
CA ALA A 119 4.99 -9.35 -2.74
C ALA A 119 5.12 -10.88 -2.71
N ALA A 120 4.46 -11.55 -1.76
CA ALA A 120 4.48 -13.01 -1.66
C ALA A 120 3.84 -13.66 -2.89
N ALA A 121 2.69 -13.16 -3.35
CA ALA A 121 2.01 -13.66 -4.54
C ALA A 121 2.89 -13.53 -5.79
N ALA A 122 3.51 -12.35 -5.98
CA ALA A 122 4.43 -12.14 -7.09
C ALA A 122 5.65 -13.08 -7.04
N LYS A 123 6.16 -13.40 -5.84
CA LYS A 123 7.28 -14.32 -5.66
C LYS A 123 6.92 -15.81 -5.82
N VAL A 124 5.64 -16.18 -5.64
CA VAL A 124 5.15 -17.56 -5.86
C VAL A 124 4.84 -17.81 -7.33
N LEU A 125 4.27 -16.81 -8.01
CA LEU A 125 3.72 -16.95 -9.36
C LEU A 125 4.76 -16.70 -10.47
N VAL A 126 5.97 -16.22 -10.12
CA VAL A 126 7.04 -15.87 -11.06
C VAL A 126 8.39 -16.34 -10.53
#